data_AF-A0A967NWL8-F1
#
_entry.id   AF-A0A967NWL8-F1
#
_cell.length_a   1.000
_cell.length_b   1.000
_cell.length_c   1.000
_cell.angle_alpha   90.00
_cell.angle_beta   90.00
_cell.angle_gamma   90.00
#
_symmetry.space_group_name_H-M   'P 1'
#
loop_
_entity.id
_entity.type
_entity.pdbx_description
1 polymer ?
#
loop_
_entity_poly.entity_id
_entity_poly.type
_entity_poly.pdbx_seq_one_letter_code
_entity_poly.pdbx_strand_id
1 'polypeptide(L)'
;DKLEQHLLHVGYADNFADYARWLWQADILPVTSHHDFFGASVVQAIYCGCMPLLPNRLSYPEHVPEELHEIYLYNNFEELVEKLRQRLLTTDRHSNSLARHVARYDWNKVVNSYDDLL
;
A
#
# COMPACT_ATOMS: atom_id res chain seq x y z
N ASP A 1 -21.96 2.87 -13.47
CA ASP A 1 -23.16 3.71 -13.26
C ASP A 1 -23.18 4.49 -11.94
N LYS A 2 -23.28 3.91 -10.73
CA LYS A 2 -23.41 4.73 -9.50
C LYS A 2 -22.13 5.41 -8.98
N LEU A 3 -20.94 4.94 -9.33
CA LEU A 3 -19.66 5.46 -8.83
C LEU A 3 -18.86 6.24 -9.88
N GLU A 4 -19.35 6.33 -11.11
CA GLU A 4 -18.58 6.84 -12.24
C GLU A 4 -18.15 8.30 -12.06
N GLN A 5 -19.03 9.14 -11.54
CA GLN A 5 -18.73 10.55 -11.21
C GLN A 5 -17.69 10.74 -10.09
N HIS A 6 -17.34 9.67 -9.37
CA HIS A 6 -16.35 9.68 -8.29
C HIS A 6 -15.02 9.06 -8.72
N LEU A 7 -14.92 8.52 -9.94
CA LEU A 7 -13.69 7.95 -10.48
C LEU A 7 -12.84 9.07 -11.08
N LEU A 8 -11.70 9.36 -10.46
CA LEU A 8 -10.74 10.34 -10.99
C LEU A 8 -9.83 9.75 -12.07
N HIS A 9 -9.48 8.47 -11.94
CA HIS A 9 -8.63 7.76 -12.89
C HIS A 9 -8.88 6.24 -12.83
N VAL A 10 -8.93 5.59 -13.98
CA VAL A 10 -9.05 4.14 -14.14
C VAL A 10 -8.20 3.71 -15.33
N GLY A 11 -7.47 2.60 -15.15
CA GLY A 11 -6.64 2.01 -16.20
C GLY A 11 -5.16 2.34 -16.02
N TYR A 12 -4.43 2.28 -17.13
CA TYR A 12 -3.00 2.56 -17.17
C TYR A 12 -2.74 4.08 -17.07
N ALA A 13 -1.74 4.47 -16.28
CA ALA A 13 -1.24 5.84 -16.28
C ALA A 13 -0.17 5.98 -17.38
N ASP A 14 -0.35 6.92 -18.30
CA ASP A 14 0.47 7.06 -19.52
C ASP A 14 1.97 7.31 -19.25
N ASN A 15 2.30 7.83 -18.08
CA ASN A 15 3.68 8.08 -17.67
C ASN A 15 3.86 7.94 -16.16
N PHE A 16 5.12 7.81 -15.75
CA PHE A 16 5.48 7.63 -14.34
C PHE A 16 5.10 8.82 -13.46
N ALA A 17 5.18 10.05 -13.97
CA ALA A 17 4.87 11.23 -13.17
C ALA A 17 3.37 11.28 -12.80
N ASP A 18 2.48 10.90 -13.71
CA ASP A 18 1.05 10.80 -13.42
C ASP A 18 0.75 9.66 -12.45
N TYR A 19 1.37 8.49 -12.63
CA TYR A 19 1.27 7.39 -11.66
C TYR A 19 1.68 7.83 -10.25
N ALA A 20 2.86 8.44 -10.13
CA ALA A 20 3.37 8.92 -8.85
C ALA A 20 2.47 10.00 -8.24
N ARG A 21 1.95 10.92 -9.06
CA ARG A 21 1.00 11.95 -8.61
C ARG A 21 -0.26 11.34 -8.02
N TRP A 22 -0.81 10.30 -8.62
CA TRP A 22 -1.98 9.61 -8.07
C TRP A 22 -1.67 8.94 -6.73
N LEU A 23 -0.51 8.29 -6.58
CA LEU A 23 -0.10 7.72 -5.30
C LEU A 23 0.04 8.78 -4.20
N TRP A 24 0.70 9.90 -4.50
CA TRP A 24 0.89 10.99 -3.53
C TRP A 24 -0.41 11.71 -3.14
N GLN A 25 -1.46 11.61 -3.97
CA GLN A 25 -2.78 12.17 -3.67
C GLN A 25 -3.68 11.21 -2.87
N ALA A 26 -3.36 9.93 -2.81
CA ALA A 26 -4.22 8.92 -2.18
C ALA A 26 -3.93 8.79 -0.67
N ASP A 27 -4.99 8.72 0.14
CA ASP A 27 -4.87 8.54 1.58
C ASP A 27 -4.95 7.06 2.01
N ILE A 28 -5.79 6.27 1.33
CA ILE A 28 -6.10 4.87 1.70
C ILE A 28 -5.95 3.97 0.49
N LEU A 29 -5.33 2.79 0.69
CA LEU A 29 -5.17 1.76 -0.33
C LEU A 29 -5.85 0.44 0.10
N PRO A 30 -7.11 0.20 -0.29
CA PRO A 30 -7.76 -1.09 -0.10
C PRO A 30 -7.31 -2.07 -1.18
N VAL A 31 -6.54 -3.10 -0.80
CA VAL A 31 -6.05 -4.12 -1.73
C VAL A 31 -6.89 -5.37 -1.58
N THR A 32 -7.50 -5.85 -2.67
CA THR A 32 -8.37 -7.03 -2.66
C THR A 32 -7.85 -8.17 -3.55
N SER A 33 -6.60 -8.10 -3.98
CA SER A 33 -5.98 -9.08 -4.90
C SER A 33 -6.13 -10.52 -4.40
N HIS A 34 -6.48 -11.42 -5.32
CA HIS A 34 -6.45 -12.87 -5.07
C HIS A 34 -5.07 -13.47 -5.34
N HIS A 35 -4.31 -12.85 -6.24
CA HIS A 35 -2.96 -13.26 -6.62
C HIS A 35 -2.07 -12.02 -6.72
N ASP A 36 -0.88 -12.10 -6.13
CA ASP A 36 0.20 -11.13 -6.26
C ASP A 36 1.52 -11.84 -5.92
N PHE A 37 2.64 -11.31 -6.44
CA PHE A 37 3.98 -11.76 -6.10
C PHE A 37 4.56 -10.84 -5.03
N PHE A 38 5.26 -9.77 -5.41
CA PHE A 38 5.92 -8.86 -4.48
C PHE A 38 5.07 -7.63 -4.10
N GLY A 39 3.96 -7.35 -4.76
CA GLY A 39 3.14 -6.18 -4.43
C GLY A 39 3.89 -4.85 -4.59
N ALA A 40 4.71 -4.70 -5.65
CA ALA A 40 5.52 -3.49 -5.85
C ALA A 40 4.70 -2.19 -5.80
N SER A 41 3.50 -2.19 -6.38
CA SER A 41 2.57 -1.04 -6.32
C SER A 41 2.07 -0.76 -4.90
N VAL A 42 1.90 -1.79 -4.08
CA VAL A 42 1.55 -1.65 -2.66
C VAL A 42 2.70 -1.00 -1.90
N VAL A 43 3.93 -1.49 -2.09
CA VAL A 43 5.14 -0.90 -1.50
C VAL A 43 5.28 0.57 -1.91
N GLN A 44 5.08 0.89 -3.19
CA GLN A 44 5.16 2.27 -3.70
C GLN A 44 4.10 3.18 -3.08
N ALA A 45 2.85 2.71 -2.96
CA ALA A 45 1.78 3.47 -2.32
C ALA A 45 2.07 3.70 -0.83
N ILE A 46 2.51 2.68 -0.09
CA ILE A 46 2.92 2.79 1.31
C ILE A 46 4.06 3.81 1.46
N TYR A 47 5.04 3.77 0.55
CA TYR A 47 6.16 4.72 0.56
C TYR A 47 5.67 6.17 0.38
N CYS A 48 4.64 6.40 -0.42
CA CYS A 48 4.00 7.71 -0.61
C CYS A 48 3.11 8.14 0.58
N GLY A 49 3.04 7.32 1.64
CA GLY A 49 2.25 7.62 2.84
C GLY A 49 0.80 7.13 2.76
N CYS A 50 0.40 6.41 1.71
CA CYS A 50 -0.91 5.78 1.67
C CYS A 50 -1.03 4.75 2.78
N MET A 51 -2.13 4.77 3.51
CA MET A 51 -2.43 3.78 4.52
C MET A 51 -3.03 2.52 3.87
N PRO A 52 -2.35 1.37 3.91
CA PRO A 52 -2.82 0.18 3.24
C PRO A 52 -3.84 -0.60 4.08
N LEU A 53 -4.77 -1.28 3.42
CA LEU A 53 -5.55 -2.38 3.99
C LEU A 53 -5.31 -3.60 3.11
N LEU A 54 -4.50 -4.54 3.60
CA LEU A 54 -3.98 -5.66 2.84
C LEU A 54 -4.56 -6.98 3.34
N PRO A 55 -4.80 -7.96 2.47
CA PRO A 55 -5.22 -9.27 2.94
C PRO A 55 -4.05 -9.96 3.65
N ASN A 56 -4.33 -10.66 4.75
CA ASN A 56 -3.35 -11.45 5.51
C ASN A 56 -3.01 -12.76 4.78
N ARG A 57 -2.41 -12.62 3.59
CA ARG A 57 -1.99 -13.68 2.66
C ARG A 57 -1.08 -13.07 1.59
N LEU A 58 -0.58 -13.90 0.68
CA LEU A 58 0.39 -13.48 -0.35
C LEU A 58 1.66 -12.95 0.35
N SER A 59 2.41 -12.06 -0.30
CA SER A 59 3.61 -11.43 0.28
C SER A 59 3.31 -10.27 1.23
N TYR A 60 2.05 -9.80 1.30
CA TYR A 60 1.73 -8.57 2.02
C TYR A 60 2.12 -8.56 3.50
N PRO A 61 1.98 -9.66 4.28
CA PRO A 61 2.45 -9.70 5.66
C PRO A 61 3.97 -9.44 5.78
N GLU A 62 4.77 -9.75 4.76
CA GLU A 62 6.21 -9.53 4.76
C GLU A 62 6.60 -8.05 4.66
N HIS A 63 5.69 -7.21 4.15
CA HIS A 63 5.91 -5.76 3.98
C HIS A 63 5.43 -4.93 5.18
N VAL A 64 4.80 -5.57 6.16
CA VAL A 64 4.25 -4.93 7.35
C VAL A 64 4.96 -5.52 8.58
N PRO A 65 5.50 -4.69 9.49
CA PRO A 65 5.98 -5.16 10.79
C PRO A 65 4.90 -5.94 11.53
N GLU A 66 5.27 -7.03 12.21
CA GLU A 66 4.35 -7.93 12.91
C GLU A 66 3.47 -7.18 13.93
N GLU A 67 4.05 -6.20 14.65
CA GLU A 67 3.34 -5.37 15.62
C GLU A 67 2.29 -4.44 14.98
N LEU A 68 2.31 -4.28 13.66
CA LEU A 68 1.36 -3.48 12.89
C LEU A 68 0.40 -4.35 12.06
N HIS A 69 0.48 -5.68 12.13
CA HIS A 69 -0.38 -6.58 11.36
C HIS A 69 -1.87 -6.35 11.66
N GLU A 70 -2.24 -6.24 12.94
CA GLU A 70 -3.62 -5.95 13.36
C GLU A 70 -4.17 -4.63 12.79
N ILE A 71 -3.29 -3.69 12.46
CA ILE A 71 -3.66 -2.36 11.97
C ILE A 71 -3.89 -2.37 10.45
N TYR A 72 -3.03 -3.06 9.70
CA TYR A 72 -2.97 -2.98 8.23
C TYR A 72 -3.41 -4.24 7.50
N LEU A 73 -3.50 -5.39 8.18
CA LEU A 73 -3.92 -6.65 7.59
C LEU A 73 -5.37 -6.99 7.93
N TYR A 74 -6.06 -7.68 7.02
CA TYR A 74 -7.40 -8.20 7.22
C TYR A 74 -7.52 -9.66 6.73
N ASN A 75 -8.40 -10.46 7.33
CA ASN A 75 -8.56 -11.88 7.02
C ASN A 75 -9.77 -12.17 6.12
N ASN A 76 -10.81 -11.32 6.17
CA ASN A 76 -12.03 -11.46 5.39
C ASN A 76 -12.61 -10.10 4.95
N PHE A 77 -13.63 -10.13 4.11
CA PHE A 77 -14.20 -8.91 3.54
C PHE A 77 -14.90 -8.04 4.59
N GLU A 78 -15.56 -8.66 5.56
CA GLU A 78 -16.21 -7.98 6.68
C GLU A 78 -15.20 -7.18 7.51
N GLU A 79 -14.03 -7.77 7.78
CA GLU A 79 -12.92 -7.12 8.47
C GLU A 79 -12.32 -5.97 7.66
N LEU A 80 -12.16 -6.14 6.34
CA LEU A 80 -11.75 -5.05 5.45
C LEU A 80 -12.70 -3.85 5.54
N VAL A 81 -14.02 -4.11 5.45
CA VAL A 81 -15.05 -3.06 5.51
C VAL A 81 -15.02 -2.36 6.87
N GLU A 82 -14.89 -3.10 7.96
CA GLU A 82 -14.86 -2.51 9.30
C GLU A 82 -13.61 -1.65 9.51
N LYS A 83 -12.42 -2.13 9.13
CA LYS A 83 -11.20 -1.33 9.19
C LYS A 83 -11.30 -0.09 8.30
N LEU A 84 -11.79 -0.23 7.06
CA LEU A 84 -11.98 0.91 6.17
C LEU A 84 -12.91 1.96 6.77
N ARG A 85 -14.04 1.54 7.35
CA ARG A 85 -15.00 2.42 8.02
C ARG A 85 -14.36 3.15 9.20
N GLN A 86 -13.64 2.44 10.07
CA GLN A 86 -12.91 3.05 11.18
C GLN A 86 -11.94 4.12 10.69
N ARG A 87 -11.23 3.85 9.59
CA ARG A 87 -10.24 4.77 9.02
C ARG A 87 -10.86 6.02 8.41
N LEU A 88 -11.96 5.88 7.69
CA LEU A 88 -12.70 7.03 7.17
C LEU A 88 -13.24 7.95 8.27
N LEU A 89 -13.49 7.41 9.46
CA LEU A 89 -14.00 8.17 10.62
C LEU A 89 -12.90 8.75 11.51
N THR A 90 -11.65 8.31 11.35
CA THR A 90 -10.54 8.76 12.20
C THR A 90 -9.69 9.76 11.42
N THR A 91 -9.53 10.98 11.93
CA THR A 91 -8.72 12.03 11.27
C THR A 91 -7.23 11.95 11.61
N ASP A 92 -6.81 10.93 12.36
CA ASP A 92 -5.42 10.85 12.80
C ASP A 92 -4.49 10.53 11.64
N ARG A 93 -3.49 11.38 11.43
CA ARG A 93 -2.46 11.13 10.42
C ARG A 93 -1.54 10.05 10.95
N HIS A 94 -1.63 8.87 10.34
CA HIS A 94 -0.80 7.74 10.69
C HIS A 94 0.69 8.10 10.72
N SER A 95 1.40 7.51 11.68
CA SER A 95 2.86 7.58 11.75
C SER A 95 3.47 7.12 10.43
N ASN A 96 4.45 7.88 9.91
CA ASN A 96 5.28 7.49 8.77
C ASN A 96 6.18 6.27 9.05
N SER A 97 5.91 5.46 10.08
CA SER A 97 6.70 4.27 10.43
C SER A 97 6.63 3.22 9.33
N LEU A 98 5.46 2.97 8.77
CA LEU A 98 5.30 1.96 7.71
C LEU A 98 5.98 2.41 6.41
N ALA A 99 5.83 3.68 6.02
CA ALA A 99 6.57 4.28 4.90
C ALA A 99 8.09 4.14 5.07
N ARG A 100 8.61 4.42 6.28
CA ARG A 100 10.03 4.23 6.62
C ARG A 100 10.45 2.76 6.58
N HIS A 101 9.57 1.84 6.98
CA HIS A 101 9.84 0.41 6.94
C HIS A 101 10.03 -0.09 5.50
N VAL A 102 9.09 0.26 4.60
CA VAL A 102 9.18 -0.17 3.20
C VAL A 102 10.28 0.56 2.42
N ALA A 103 10.76 1.71 2.89
CA ALA A 103 11.92 2.38 2.33
C ALA A 103 13.22 1.55 2.39
N ARG A 104 13.23 0.37 3.05
CA ARG A 104 14.32 -0.60 2.95
C ARG A 104 14.49 -1.19 1.55
N TYR A 105 13.43 -1.18 0.72
CA TYR A 105 13.46 -1.67 -0.66
C TYR A 105 14.01 -0.64 -1.66
N ASP A 106 14.40 0.56 -1.21
CA ASP A 106 15.00 1.56 -2.08
C ASP A 106 16.24 1.00 -2.78
N TRP A 107 16.30 1.16 -4.11
CA TRP A 107 17.38 0.65 -4.94
C TRP A 107 18.76 1.08 -4.43
N ASN A 108 18.88 2.33 -3.96
CA ASN A 108 20.15 2.86 -3.43
C ASN A 108 20.63 2.12 -2.17
N LYS A 109 19.75 1.42 -1.46
CA LYS A 109 20.09 0.61 -0.28
C LYS A 109 20.40 -0.83 -0.64
N VAL A 110 19.64 -1.39 -1.59
CA VAL A 110 19.76 -2.81 -1.92
C VAL A 110 20.86 -3.08 -2.94
N VAL A 111 21.19 -2.13 -3.83
CA VAL A 111 22.16 -2.33 -4.93
C VAL A 111 23.50 -2.89 -4.44
N ASN A 112 24.06 -2.34 -3.36
CA ASN A 112 25.34 -2.81 -2.82
C ASN A 112 25.29 -4.29 -2.40
N SER A 113 24.18 -4.73 -1.79
CA SER A 113 24.03 -6.13 -1.38
C SER A 113 23.93 -7.10 -2.56
N TYR A 114 23.42 -6.63 -3.71
CA TYR A 114 23.39 -7.41 -4.93
C TYR A 114 24.76 -7.40 -5.62
N ASP A 115 25.44 -6.26 -5.66
CA ASP A 115 26.79 -6.14 -6.22
C ASP A 115 27.81 -7.02 -5.47
N ASP A 116 27.69 -7.13 -4.15
CA ASP A 116 28.55 -8.00 -3.31
C ASP A 116 28.36 -9.51 -3.57
N LEU A 117 27.27 -9.91 -4.24
CA LEU A 117 26.95 -11.31 -4.55
C LEU A 117 27.39 -11.74 -5.96
N LEU A 118 27.90 -10.81 -6.78
CA LEU A 118 28.40 -11.05 -8.14
C LEU A 118 29.91 -11.33 -8.15
#